data_AF-A0A2S6FUW0-F1
#
_entry.id   AF-A0A2S6FUW0-F1
#
_cell.length_a   1.000
_cell.length_b   1.000
_cell.length_c   1.000
_cell.angle_alpha   90.00
_cell.angle_beta   90.00
_cell.angle_gamma   90.00
#
_symmetry.space_group_name_H-M   'P 1'
#
loop_
_entity.id
_entity.type
_entity.pdbx_description
1 polymer ?
#
loop_
_entity_poly.entity_id
_entity_poly.type
_entity_poly.pdbx_seq_one_letter_code
_entity_poly.pdbx_strand_id
1 'polypeptide(L)'
;MISKNPNELHRKILKLRKIHNYTQQYVADYLEVDKSTYAHYEAGRRTPNVIKLRKLAELYDLEDELLGSTFPIEASTEYPKEMLDNLQKVIDECTTYSGDYESEKVEFEKLREALKPILQLRNEALDFPDININMLPTNITVKRVYLNMRAEALIKKCLDKQIELMNWK
;
A
#
# COMPACT_ATOMS: atom_id res chain seq x y z
N MET A 1 -7.03 -5.89 -10.67
CA MET A 1 -6.93 -4.70 -11.54
C MET A 1 -8.06 -3.74 -11.19
N ILE A 2 -7.88 -2.84 -10.22
CA ILE A 2 -8.87 -1.80 -9.93
C ILE A 2 -8.38 -0.52 -10.61
N SER A 3 -9.15 -0.10 -11.61
CA SER A 3 -8.79 0.90 -12.60
C SER A 3 -8.89 2.31 -11.99
N LYS A 4 -7.76 3.02 -11.96
CA LYS A 4 -7.68 4.48 -11.76
C LYS A 4 -8.40 5.22 -12.91
N ASN A 5 -9.74 5.25 -12.93
CA ASN A 5 -10.49 6.04 -13.91
C ASN A 5 -11.45 7.04 -13.25
N PRO A 6 -11.36 8.35 -13.56
CA PRO A 6 -12.35 9.35 -13.11
C PRO A 6 -13.79 9.07 -13.62
N ASN A 7 -13.94 8.12 -14.54
CA ASN A 7 -15.22 7.63 -15.05
C ASN A 7 -16.03 6.75 -14.07
N GLU A 8 -15.51 6.42 -12.89
CA GLU A 8 -16.26 5.61 -11.91
C GLU A 8 -17.01 6.48 -10.88
N LEU A 9 -16.45 7.62 -10.52
CA LEU A 9 -16.99 8.52 -9.49
C LEU A 9 -18.39 9.05 -9.85
N HIS A 10 -18.59 9.52 -11.09
CA HIS A 10 -19.90 10.06 -11.51
C HIS A 10 -21.01 8.99 -11.47
N ARG A 11 -20.68 7.74 -11.84
CA ARG A 11 -21.60 6.60 -11.75
C ARG A 11 -21.96 6.28 -10.31
N LYS A 12 -20.97 6.36 -9.41
CA LYS A 12 -21.17 6.13 -7.98
C LYS A 12 -22.10 7.19 -7.37
N ILE A 13 -21.83 8.48 -7.62
CA ILE A 13 -22.68 9.60 -7.15
C ILE A 13 -24.13 9.42 -7.62
N LEU A 14 -24.33 9.10 -8.91
CA LEU A 14 -25.66 8.87 -9.48
C LEU A 14 -26.37 7.67 -8.82
N LYS A 15 -25.64 6.57 -8.60
CA LYS A 15 -26.18 5.34 -7.99
C LYS A 15 -26.62 5.61 -6.55
N LEU A 16 -25.78 6.29 -5.76
CA LEU A 16 -26.05 6.62 -4.37
C LEU A 16 -27.27 7.53 -4.23
N ARG A 17 -27.36 8.59 -5.05
CA ARG A 17 -28.54 9.44 -5.06
C ARG A 17 -29.82 8.64 -5.28
N LYS A 18 -29.81 7.70 -6.23
CA LYS A 18 -30.96 6.85 -6.55
C LYS A 18 -31.29 5.88 -5.41
N ILE A 19 -30.29 5.26 -4.77
CA ILE A 19 -30.52 4.34 -3.63
C ILE A 19 -31.19 5.07 -2.47
N HIS A 20 -30.75 6.30 -2.17
CA HIS A 20 -31.32 7.12 -1.11
C HIS A 20 -32.61 7.87 -1.52
N ASN A 21 -33.09 7.68 -2.76
CA ASN A 21 -34.24 8.40 -3.33
C ASN A 21 -34.16 9.93 -3.25
N TYR A 22 -32.95 10.48 -3.25
CA TYR A 22 -32.74 11.93 -3.22
C TYR A 22 -32.99 12.56 -4.58
N THR A 23 -33.53 13.78 -4.59
CA THR A 23 -33.64 14.56 -5.84
C THR A 23 -32.30 15.21 -6.17
N GLN A 24 -32.06 15.51 -7.46
CA GLN A 24 -30.86 16.27 -7.84
C GLN A 24 -30.81 17.65 -7.17
N GLN A 25 -31.98 18.26 -6.94
CA GLN A 25 -32.07 19.55 -6.25
C GLN A 25 -31.61 19.44 -4.80
N TYR A 26 -32.10 18.43 -4.07
CA TYR A 26 -31.74 18.21 -2.67
C TYR A 26 -30.22 18.05 -2.47
N VAL A 27 -29.58 17.23 -3.32
CA VAL A 27 -28.12 17.03 -3.23
C VAL A 27 -27.36 18.29 -3.66
N ALA A 28 -27.85 19.02 -4.67
CA ALA A 28 -27.25 20.28 -5.09
C ALA A 28 -27.29 21.33 -3.96
N ASP A 29 -28.43 21.43 -3.26
CA ASP A 29 -28.62 22.33 -2.13
C ASP A 29 -27.67 21.97 -0.98
N TYR A 30 -27.56 20.69 -0.62
CA TYR A 30 -26.62 20.22 0.40
C TYR A 30 -25.17 20.54 0.05
N LEU A 31 -24.84 20.40 -1.23
CA LEU A 31 -23.53 20.75 -1.76
C LEU A 31 -23.34 22.24 -2.01
N GLU A 32 -24.32 23.12 -1.77
CA GLU A 32 -24.25 24.55 -2.10
C GLU A 32 -23.76 24.78 -3.54
N VAL A 33 -24.38 24.09 -4.49
CA VAL A 33 -24.17 24.27 -5.94
C VAL A 33 -25.53 24.36 -6.63
N ASP A 34 -25.54 24.90 -7.84
CA ASP A 34 -26.75 24.87 -8.66
C ASP A 34 -27.07 23.43 -9.15
N LYS A 35 -28.36 23.16 -9.38
CA LYS A 35 -28.87 21.88 -9.89
C LYS A 35 -28.20 21.46 -11.19
N SER A 36 -27.96 22.37 -12.12
CA SER A 36 -27.28 22.05 -13.39
C SER A 36 -25.81 21.65 -13.17
N THR A 37 -25.15 22.30 -12.20
CA THR A 37 -23.78 21.94 -11.79
C THR A 37 -23.73 20.51 -11.23
N TYR A 38 -24.67 20.15 -10.36
CA TYR A 38 -24.75 18.78 -9.85
C TYR A 38 -25.11 17.76 -10.94
N ALA A 39 -26.01 18.10 -11.87
CA ALA A 39 -26.31 17.24 -13.02
C ALA A 39 -25.07 16.97 -13.91
N HIS A 40 -24.16 17.95 -14.03
CA HIS A 40 -22.88 17.75 -14.70
C HIS A 40 -21.94 16.81 -13.95
N TYR A 41 -22.02 16.75 -12.63
CA TYR A 41 -21.27 15.76 -11.83
C TYR A 41 -21.79 14.34 -12.12
N GLU A 42 -23.11 14.12 -12.10
CA GLU A 42 -23.69 12.80 -12.41
C GLU A 42 -23.42 12.35 -13.85
N ALA A 43 -23.35 13.30 -14.79
CA ALA A 43 -23.03 13.03 -16.19
C ALA A 43 -21.52 12.90 -16.48
N GLY A 44 -20.65 13.07 -15.47
CA GLY A 44 -19.19 13.01 -15.64
C GLY A 44 -18.59 14.16 -16.45
N ARG A 45 -19.35 15.24 -16.70
CA ARG A 45 -18.88 16.42 -17.45
C ARG A 45 -18.08 17.39 -16.59
N ARG A 46 -18.25 17.33 -15.26
CA ARG A 46 -17.47 18.05 -14.27
C ARG A 46 -17.13 17.12 -13.12
N THR A 47 -15.99 17.35 -12.50
CA THR A 47 -15.56 16.64 -11.29
C THR A 47 -15.77 17.52 -10.07
N PRO A 48 -16.46 17.06 -9.01
CA PRO A 48 -16.53 17.80 -7.76
C PRO A 48 -15.13 17.98 -7.16
N ASN A 49 -14.87 19.12 -6.54
CA ASN A 49 -13.61 19.32 -5.81
C ASN A 49 -13.59 18.51 -4.50
N VAL A 50 -12.42 18.41 -3.86
CA VAL A 50 -12.21 17.64 -2.62
C VAL A 50 -13.21 18.02 -1.52
N ILE A 51 -13.56 19.31 -1.39
CA ILE A 51 -14.52 19.78 -0.37
C ILE A 51 -15.92 19.24 -0.66
N LYS A 52 -16.39 19.31 -1.92
CA LYS A 52 -17.70 18.78 -2.31
C LYS A 52 -17.74 17.25 -2.26
N LEU A 53 -16.62 16.57 -2.55
CA LEU A 53 -16.52 15.11 -2.39
C LEU A 53 -16.68 14.69 -0.93
N ARG A 54 -16.07 15.40 0.01
CA ARG A 54 -16.27 15.16 1.44
C ARG A 54 -17.71 15.40 1.88
N LYS A 55 -18.36 16.48 1.42
CA LYS A 55 -19.79 16.69 1.68
C LYS A 55 -20.65 15.55 1.10
N LEU A 56 -20.32 15.04 -0.08
CA LEU A 56 -21.02 13.87 -0.64
C LEU A 56 -20.79 12.60 0.21
N ALA A 57 -19.58 12.38 0.70
CA ALA A 57 -19.28 11.30 1.63
C ALA A 57 -20.12 11.40 2.91
N GLU A 58 -20.18 12.58 3.52
CA GLU A 58 -21.03 12.85 4.70
C GLU A 58 -22.51 12.62 4.40
N LEU A 59 -23.02 13.10 3.26
CA LEU A 59 -24.44 13.00 2.90
C LEU A 59 -24.92 11.54 2.73
N TYR A 60 -24.05 10.68 2.22
CA TYR A 60 -24.37 9.28 1.94
C TYR A 60 -23.86 8.32 3.02
N ASP A 61 -23.24 8.82 4.09
CA ASP A 61 -22.60 8.02 5.13
C ASP A 61 -21.49 7.11 4.56
N LEU A 62 -20.69 7.68 3.65
CA LEU A 62 -19.62 7.02 2.91
C LEU A 62 -18.30 7.70 3.18
N GLU A 63 -17.87 7.70 4.44
CA GLU A 63 -16.64 8.35 4.88
C GLU A 63 -15.40 7.85 4.09
N ASP A 64 -15.35 6.56 3.76
CA ASP A 64 -14.21 5.93 3.07
C ASP A 64 -14.46 5.61 1.58
N GLU A 65 -15.72 5.39 1.20
CA GLU A 65 -16.05 4.77 -0.08
C GLU A 65 -15.99 5.76 -1.26
N LEU A 66 -16.25 7.04 -1.02
CA LEU A 66 -16.24 8.08 -2.08
C LEU A 66 -14.83 8.61 -2.38
N LEU A 67 -13.91 8.49 -1.42
CA LEU A 67 -12.52 8.96 -1.52
C LEU A 67 -11.52 7.87 -1.92
N GLY A 68 -11.97 6.62 -2.06
CA GLY A 68 -11.17 5.52 -2.61
C GLY A 68 -10.33 4.76 -1.58
N SER A 69 -10.58 4.95 -0.28
CA SER A 69 -9.88 4.24 0.80
C SER A 69 -10.64 2.98 1.20
N THR A 70 -10.73 1.99 0.30
CA THR A 70 -11.27 0.69 0.72
C THR A 70 -10.25 -0.04 1.60
N PHE A 71 -10.55 -0.19 2.88
CA PHE A 71 -9.77 -1.00 3.81
C PHE A 71 -10.19 -2.49 3.75
N PRO A 72 -9.27 -3.45 3.96
CA PRO A 72 -7.84 -3.25 4.18
C PRO A 72 -7.09 -2.88 2.89
N ILE A 73 -6.09 -2.03 3.01
CA ILE A 73 -5.11 -1.80 1.94
C ILE A 73 -4.34 -3.11 1.73
N GLU A 74 -4.50 -3.74 0.57
CA GLU A 74 -3.76 -4.94 0.22
C GLU A 74 -2.42 -4.56 -0.43
N ALA A 75 -1.33 -4.94 0.23
CA ALA A 75 0.01 -4.86 -0.33
C ALA A 75 0.56 -6.28 -0.54
N SER A 76 1.22 -6.51 -1.67
CA SER A 76 1.97 -7.74 -1.92
C SER A 76 3.35 -7.39 -2.42
N THR A 77 4.36 -8.07 -1.89
CA THR A 77 5.74 -7.92 -2.36
C THR A 77 6.01 -8.91 -3.49
N GLU A 78 6.25 -8.38 -4.68
CA GLU A 78 6.86 -9.14 -5.76
C GLU A 78 8.37 -8.90 -5.75
N TYR A 79 9.14 -9.99 -5.62
CA TYR A 79 10.59 -9.95 -5.70
C TYR A 79 11.03 -10.46 -7.07
N PRO A 80 11.90 -9.71 -7.78
CA PRO A 80 12.52 -10.22 -9.00
C PRO A 80 13.25 -11.55 -8.73
N LYS A 81 13.03 -12.56 -9.58
CA LYS A 81 13.66 -13.89 -9.40
C LYS A 81 15.18 -13.79 -9.33
N GLU A 82 15.78 -13.03 -10.22
CA GLU A 82 17.23 -12.81 -10.27
C GLU A 82 17.79 -12.26 -8.97
N MET A 83 17.03 -11.41 -8.27
CA MET A 83 17.42 -10.85 -6.97
C MET A 83 17.45 -11.93 -5.88
N LEU A 84 16.43 -12.78 -5.83
CA LEU A 84 16.38 -13.90 -4.88
C LEU A 84 17.43 -14.97 -5.20
N ASP A 85 17.67 -15.23 -6.48
CA ASP A 85 18.68 -16.18 -6.93
C ASP A 85 20.10 -15.67 -6.61
N ASN A 86 20.36 -14.37 -6.80
CA ASN A 86 21.61 -13.74 -6.38
C ASN A 86 21.82 -13.83 -4.87
N LEU A 87 20.80 -13.53 -4.05
CA LEU A 87 20.93 -13.65 -2.60
C LEU A 87 21.21 -15.10 -2.17
N GLN A 88 20.49 -16.07 -2.75
CA GLN A 88 20.72 -17.49 -2.47
C GLN A 88 22.16 -17.89 -2.84
N LYS A 89 22.66 -17.46 -4.00
CA LYS A 89 24.03 -17.72 -4.44
C LYS A 89 25.07 -17.16 -3.45
N VAL A 90 24.93 -15.90 -3.03
CA VAL A 90 25.85 -15.27 -2.07
C VAL A 90 25.81 -15.99 -0.71
N ILE A 91 24.62 -16.41 -0.25
CA ILE A 91 24.47 -17.22 0.95
C ILE A 91 25.22 -18.55 0.80
N ASP A 92 25.11 -19.22 -0.34
CA ASP A 92 25.75 -20.53 -0.57
C ASP A 92 27.28 -20.43 -0.71
N GLU A 93 27.78 -19.35 -1.33
CA GLU A 93 29.21 -19.07 -1.50
C GLU A 93 29.90 -18.60 -0.21
N CYS A 94 29.15 -18.06 0.74
CA CYS A 94 29.67 -17.60 2.03
C CYS A 94 30.24 -18.77 2.84
N THR A 95 31.57 -18.82 2.97
CA THR A 95 32.30 -19.78 3.80
C THR A 95 32.15 -19.48 5.29
N THR A 96 32.11 -20.52 6.12
CA THR A 96 32.01 -20.40 7.59
C THR A 96 33.28 -19.81 8.21
N TYR A 97 33.12 -19.22 9.41
CA TYR A 97 34.14 -18.60 10.27
C TYR A 97 35.55 -19.16 10.06
N SER A 98 36.45 -18.30 9.58
CA SER A 98 37.84 -18.64 9.26
C SER A 98 38.83 -18.09 10.30
N GLY A 99 38.38 -17.16 11.16
CA GLY A 99 39.21 -16.44 12.12
C GLY A 99 40.00 -15.29 11.49
N ASP A 100 39.91 -15.08 10.17
CA ASP A 100 40.47 -13.94 9.46
C ASP A 100 39.42 -12.83 9.29
N TYR A 101 39.57 -11.77 10.08
CA TYR A 101 38.64 -10.64 10.12
C TYR A 101 38.46 -9.97 8.75
N GLU A 102 39.54 -9.81 7.97
CA GLU A 102 39.46 -9.11 6.69
C GLU A 102 38.63 -9.91 5.68
N SER A 103 38.84 -11.22 5.59
CA SER A 103 38.01 -12.11 4.77
C SER A 103 36.55 -12.14 5.25
N GLU A 104 36.32 -12.21 6.56
CA GLU A 104 34.96 -12.24 7.13
C GLU A 104 34.19 -10.94 6.90
N LYS A 105 34.86 -9.79 6.99
CA LYS A 105 34.29 -8.48 6.69
C LYS A 105 33.88 -8.36 5.22
N VAL A 106 34.70 -8.89 4.31
CA VAL A 106 34.39 -8.89 2.87
C VAL A 106 33.15 -9.74 2.57
N GLU A 107 33.04 -10.93 3.16
CA GLU A 107 31.84 -11.78 3.01
C GLU A 107 30.60 -11.15 3.64
N PHE A 108 30.74 -10.50 4.80
CA PHE A 108 29.65 -9.77 5.42
C PHE A 108 29.12 -8.65 4.53
N GLU A 109 30.01 -7.86 3.90
CA GLU A 109 29.59 -6.76 3.03
C GLU A 109 28.90 -7.29 1.76
N LYS A 110 29.36 -8.41 1.21
CA LYS A 110 28.67 -9.08 0.08
C LYS A 110 27.24 -9.48 0.44
N LEU A 111 27.07 -10.13 1.60
CA LEU A 111 25.75 -10.50 2.11
C LEU A 111 24.86 -9.27 2.32
N ARG A 112 25.44 -8.20 2.88
CA ARG A 112 24.74 -6.95 3.16
C ARG A 112 24.26 -6.27 1.88
N GLU A 113 25.11 -6.16 0.88
CA GLU A 113 24.78 -5.53 -0.40
C GLU A 113 23.76 -6.36 -1.19
N ALA A 114 23.84 -7.71 -1.14
CA ALA A 114 22.84 -8.57 -1.75
C ALA A 114 21.46 -8.50 -1.04
N LEU A 115 21.45 -8.30 0.28
CA LEU A 115 20.23 -8.23 1.09
C LEU A 115 19.52 -6.87 1.01
N LYS A 116 20.29 -5.78 0.86
CA LYS A 116 19.79 -4.39 0.84
C LYS A 116 18.58 -4.14 -0.08
N PRO A 117 18.60 -4.51 -1.39
CA PRO A 117 17.46 -4.25 -2.27
C PRO A 117 16.21 -5.06 -1.87
N ILE A 118 16.40 -6.26 -1.32
CA ILE A 118 15.29 -7.11 -0.84
C ILE A 118 14.64 -6.47 0.39
N LEU A 119 15.44 -5.94 1.31
CA LEU A 119 14.93 -5.23 2.49
C LEU A 119 14.23 -3.92 2.12
N GLN A 120 14.72 -3.21 1.10
CA GLN A 120 14.06 -2.01 0.61
C GLN A 120 12.64 -2.32 0.12
N LEU A 121 12.48 -3.30 -0.76
CA LEU A 121 11.16 -3.74 -1.25
C LEU A 121 10.23 -4.20 -0.12
N ARG A 122 10.80 -4.93 0.86
CA ARG A 122 10.07 -5.36 2.05
C ARG A 122 9.58 -4.17 2.87
N ASN A 123 10.45 -3.19 3.11
CA ASN A 123 10.11 -1.99 3.88
C ASN A 123 9.04 -1.17 3.17
N GLU A 124 9.17 -0.94 1.87
CA GLU A 124 8.17 -0.22 1.06
C GLU A 124 6.79 -0.89 1.14
N ALA A 125 6.72 -2.22 1.08
CA ALA A 125 5.45 -2.92 1.20
C ALA A 125 4.88 -2.97 2.62
N LEU A 126 5.73 -2.90 3.64
CA LEU A 126 5.30 -2.78 5.03
C LEU A 126 4.89 -1.34 5.36
N ASP A 127 5.47 -0.35 4.69
CA ASP A 127 5.32 1.07 4.98
C ASP A 127 3.86 1.53 4.98
N PHE A 128 3.46 2.18 6.07
CA PHE A 128 2.07 2.51 6.29
C PHE A 128 1.78 3.91 5.72
N PRO A 129 0.76 4.09 4.87
CA PRO A 129 0.44 5.40 4.33
C PRO A 129 0.00 6.35 5.45
N ASP A 130 0.24 7.65 5.25
CA ASP A 130 -0.18 8.70 6.17
C ASP A 130 -1.71 8.74 6.30
N ILE A 131 -2.25 7.99 7.27
CA ILE A 131 -3.68 7.93 7.59
C ILE A 131 -3.91 8.49 8.99
N ASN A 132 -4.93 9.32 9.12
CA ASN A 132 -5.37 9.81 10.43
C ASN A 132 -6.11 8.72 11.20
N ILE A 133 -5.40 8.05 12.11
CA ILE A 133 -5.91 6.90 12.89
C ILE A 133 -7.14 7.26 13.74
N ASN A 134 -7.25 8.51 14.19
CA ASN A 134 -8.35 8.95 15.05
C ASN A 134 -9.70 9.02 14.32
N MET A 135 -9.68 8.99 12.99
CA MET A 135 -10.86 9.01 12.13
C MET A 135 -11.26 7.61 11.67
N LEU A 136 -10.53 6.57 12.10
CA LEU A 136 -10.82 5.19 11.72
C LEU A 136 -11.75 4.50 12.75
N PRO A 137 -12.70 3.67 12.30
CA PRO A 137 -13.48 2.83 13.20
C PRO A 137 -12.56 1.92 14.02
N THR A 138 -12.97 1.62 15.25
CA THR A 138 -12.22 0.70 16.11
C THR A 138 -12.33 -0.74 15.60
N ASN A 139 -11.29 -1.53 15.85
CA ASN A 139 -11.25 -2.96 15.52
C ASN A 139 -11.32 -3.30 14.01
N ILE A 140 -10.79 -2.44 13.14
CA ILE A 140 -10.66 -2.72 11.71
C ILE A 140 -9.22 -3.12 11.33
N THR A 141 -9.09 -3.93 10.28
CA THR A 141 -7.79 -4.15 9.63
C THR A 141 -7.56 -3.06 8.60
N VAL A 142 -6.57 -2.20 8.82
CA VAL A 142 -6.29 -1.07 7.93
C VAL A 142 -5.40 -1.48 6.75
N LYS A 143 -4.49 -2.44 6.96
CA LYS A 143 -3.58 -2.92 5.91
C LYS A 143 -3.33 -4.41 6.06
N ARG A 144 -3.31 -5.13 4.94
CA ARG A 144 -2.94 -6.54 4.86
C ARG A 144 -1.76 -6.68 3.92
N VAL A 145 -0.67 -7.28 4.39
CA VAL A 145 0.54 -7.48 3.60
C VAL A 145 0.76 -8.97 3.38
N TYR A 146 0.82 -9.37 2.11
CA TYR A 146 1.13 -10.74 1.71
C TYR A 146 2.62 -10.86 1.41
N LEU A 147 3.34 -11.57 2.29
CA LEU A 147 4.79 -11.76 2.17
C LEU A 147 5.13 -12.98 1.30
N ASN A 148 6.19 -12.86 0.52
CA ASN A 148 6.75 -13.98 -0.23
C ASN A 148 7.55 -14.90 0.71
N MET A 149 7.08 -16.13 0.92
CA MET A 149 7.71 -17.09 1.82
C MET A 149 9.18 -17.40 1.45
N ARG A 150 9.50 -17.48 0.15
CA ARG A 150 10.88 -17.74 -0.30
C ARG A 150 11.78 -16.57 0.07
N ALA A 151 11.33 -15.34 -0.16
CA ALA A 151 12.09 -14.15 0.20
C ALA A 151 12.34 -14.07 1.71
N GLU A 152 11.31 -14.24 2.53
CA GLU A 152 11.45 -14.20 4.00
C GLU A 152 12.41 -15.29 4.53
N ALA A 153 12.36 -16.49 3.94
CA ALA A 153 13.30 -17.57 4.28
C ALA A 153 14.76 -17.21 3.94
N LEU A 154 14.99 -16.57 2.78
CA LEU A 154 16.33 -16.13 2.37
C LEU A 154 16.84 -14.98 3.23
N ILE A 155 15.98 -14.00 3.54
CA ILE A 155 16.32 -12.89 4.45
C ILE A 155 16.77 -13.45 5.79
N LYS A 156 16.01 -14.37 6.38
CA LYS A 156 16.37 -15.01 7.65
C LYS A 156 17.73 -15.71 7.56
N LYS A 157 17.94 -16.56 6.55
CA LYS A 157 19.23 -17.26 6.36
C LYS A 157 20.41 -16.30 6.20
N CYS A 158 20.22 -15.21 5.47
CA CYS A 158 21.24 -14.19 5.28
C CYS A 158 21.61 -13.51 6.61
N LEU A 159 20.61 -13.14 7.41
CA LEU A 159 20.82 -12.53 8.72
C LEU A 159 21.52 -13.49 9.69
N ASP A 160 21.10 -14.76 9.71
CA ASP A 160 21.74 -15.79 10.55
C ASP A 160 23.23 -15.94 10.18
N LYS A 161 23.57 -15.98 8.88
CA LYS A 161 24.98 -16.00 8.42
C LYS A 161 25.76 -14.74 8.78
N GLN A 162 25.14 -13.56 8.66
CA GLN A 162 25.76 -12.30 9.07
C GLN A 162 26.11 -12.29 10.56
N ILE A 163 25.25 -12.87 11.41
CA ILE A 163 25.49 -13.03 12.85
C ILE A 163 26.65 -14.01 13.09
N GLU A 164 26.68 -15.14 12.38
CA GLU A 164 27.78 -16.12 12.48
C GLU A 164 29.15 -15.51 12.14
N LEU A 165 29.22 -14.69 11.08
CA LEU A 165 30.47 -14.03 10.67
C LEU A 165 30.93 -12.96 11.66
N MET A 166 30.00 -12.26 12.31
CA MET A 166 30.32 -11.17 13.22
C MET A 166 30.71 -11.64 14.63
N ASN A 167 30.50 -12.92 14.95
CA ASN A 167 30.90 -13.59 16.19
C ASN A 167 30.88 -12.67 17.44
N TRP A 168 29.75 -11.98 17.66
CA TRP A 168 29.53 -11.18 18.87
C TRP A 168 29.30 -12.14 20.06
N LYS A 169 30.40 -12.65 20.62
CA LYS A 169 30.48 -13.23 21.97
C LYS A 169 31.53 -12.52 22.79
#